data_AF-A0A494THJ3-F1
#
_entry.id   AF-A0A494THJ3-F1
#
_cell.length_a   1.000
_cell.length_b   1.000
_cell.length_c   1.000
_cell.angle_alpha   90.00
_cell.angle_beta   90.00
_cell.angle_gamma   90.00
#
_symmetry.space_group_name_H-M   'P 1'
#
loop_
_entity.id
_entity.type
_entity.pdbx_description
1 polymer ?
#
loop_
_entity_poly.entity_id
_entity_poly.type
_entity_poly.pdbx_seq_one_letter_code
_entity_poly.pdbx_strand_id
1 'polypeptide(L)'
;MKKLYIVALAFPAIVASVLRQPIEGPLTVTEDEALRLYENNLLVGEPEAVPEPDREEEDGDGLEDLTVAVLTELAGTEGAPLGEATRKADIIAAIRTHREA
;
A
#
# COMPACT_ATOMS: atom_id res chain seq x y z
N MET A 1 -0.23 0.99 6.47
CA MET A 1 0.23 2.38 6.21
C MET A 1 -0.93 3.31 6.52
N LYS A 2 -0.69 4.57 6.92
CA LYS A 2 -1.79 5.50 7.17
C LYS A 2 -2.23 6.11 5.85
N LYS A 3 -3.53 6.10 5.55
CA LYS A 3 -4.12 6.70 4.36
C LYS A 3 -3.90 8.21 4.37
N LEU A 4 -3.50 8.75 3.21
CA LEU A 4 -3.22 10.16 3.03
C LEU A 4 -4.31 10.82 2.21
N TYR A 5 -4.55 12.10 2.49
CA TYR A 5 -5.55 12.92 1.82
C TYR A 5 -4.94 14.25 1.39
N ILE A 6 -5.39 14.76 0.25
CA ILE A 6 -5.10 16.09 -0.27
C ILE A 6 -6.25 17.01 0.18
N VAL A 7 -5.89 18.14 0.80
CA VAL A 7 -6.85 19.12 1.28
C VAL A 7 -6.43 20.54 0.86
N ALA A 8 -7.40 21.40 0.58
CA ALA A 8 -7.18 22.83 0.35
C ALA A 8 -7.77 23.63 1.53
N LEU A 9 -6.99 24.51 2.16
CA LEU A 9 -7.46 25.29 3.30
C LEU A 9 -8.30 26.50 2.85
N ALA A 10 -9.44 26.74 3.51
CA ALA A 10 -10.24 27.95 3.36
C ALA A 10 -9.75 29.10 4.25
N PHE A 11 -9.18 28.76 5.41
CA PHE A 11 -8.66 29.70 6.42
C PHE A 11 -7.32 29.20 6.99
N PRO A 12 -6.51 30.07 7.64
CA PRO A 12 -5.33 29.63 8.36
C PRO A 12 -5.67 28.56 9.42
N ALA A 13 -4.91 27.46 9.44
CA ALA A 13 -5.15 26.34 10.33
C ALA A 13 -3.84 25.74 10.83
N ILE A 14 -3.86 25.17 12.04
CA ILE A 14 -2.75 24.37 12.54
C ILE A 14 -2.86 22.98 11.91
N VAL A 15 -1.81 22.54 11.21
CA VAL A 15 -1.69 21.22 10.59
C VAL A 15 -0.34 20.65 11.02
N ALA A 16 -0.32 19.45 11.62
CA ALA A 16 0.90 18.84 12.16
C ALA A 16 1.71 19.80 13.09
N SER A 17 0.99 20.52 13.95
CA SER A 17 1.56 21.55 14.87
C SER A 17 2.20 22.78 14.22
N VAL A 18 2.00 22.99 12.92
CA VAL A 18 2.49 24.17 12.18
C VAL A 18 1.30 24.98 11.65
N LEU A 19 1.37 26.31 11.78
CA LEU A 19 0.39 27.20 11.17
C LEU A 19 0.56 27.21 9.65
N ARG A 20 -0.46 26.76 8.94
CA ARG A 20 -0.54 26.72 7.48
C ARG A 20 -1.52 27.77 6.97
N GLN A 21 -1.19 28.37 5.83
CA GLN A 21 -1.97 29.41 5.15
C GLN A 21 -2.60 28.88 3.86
N PRO A 22 -3.81 29.32 3.48
CA PRO A 22 -4.43 28.95 2.20
C PRO A 22 -3.58 29.23 0.97
N ILE A 23 -2.74 30.28 1.00
CA ILE A 23 -1.86 30.67 -0.12
C ILE A 23 -0.75 29.65 -0.40
N GLU A 24 -0.47 28.73 0.53
CA GLU A 24 0.48 27.62 0.32
C GLU A 24 -0.05 26.58 -0.68
N GLY A 25 -1.35 26.62 -0.99
CA GLY A 25 -2.00 25.66 -1.87
C GLY A 25 -2.40 24.36 -1.15
N PRO A 26 -2.74 23.31 -1.92
CA PRO A 26 -3.16 22.02 -1.35
C PRO A 26 -2.04 21.35 -0.54
N LEU A 27 -2.43 20.66 0.53
CA LEU A 27 -1.55 19.98 1.46
C LEU A 27 -1.91 18.50 1.53
N THR A 28 -0.91 17.64 1.65
CA THR A 28 -1.10 16.23 2.00
C THR A 28 -1.11 16.06 3.51
N VAL A 29 -2.17 15.46 4.06
CA VAL A 29 -2.36 15.23 5.49
C VAL A 29 -2.83 13.79 5.75
N THR A 30 -2.79 13.36 7.00
CA THR A 30 -3.37 12.07 7.41
C THR A 30 -4.89 12.13 7.41
N GLU A 31 -5.56 10.99 7.29
CA GLU A 31 -7.02 10.87 7.39
C GLU A 31 -7.63 11.59 8.61
N ASP A 32 -7.10 11.34 9.82
CA ASP A 32 -7.59 12.00 11.05
C ASP A 32 -7.52 13.54 10.98
N GLU A 33 -6.48 14.06 10.33
CA GLU A 33 -6.25 15.51 10.19
C GLU A 33 -7.16 16.09 9.11
N ALA A 34 -7.36 15.39 7.99
CA ALA A 34 -8.31 15.75 6.95
C ALA A 34 -9.75 15.81 7.50
N LEU A 35 -10.17 14.79 8.27
CA LEU A 35 -11.48 14.73 8.90
C LEU A 35 -11.66 15.88 9.88
N ARG A 36 -10.69 16.10 10.77
CA ARG A 36 -10.72 17.23 11.71
C ARG A 36 -10.87 18.57 11.00
N LEU A 37 -10.13 18.80 9.91
CA LEU A 37 -10.21 20.05 9.15
C LEU A 37 -11.57 20.19 8.45
N TYR A 38 -12.11 19.11 7.90
CA TYR A 38 -13.41 19.08 7.22
C TYR A 38 -14.57 19.34 8.19
N GLU A 39 -14.62 18.65 9.33
CA GLU A 39 -15.67 18.82 10.35
C GLU A 39 -15.71 20.23 10.95
N ASN A 40 -14.56 20.93 10.94
CA ASN A 40 -14.45 22.31 11.40
C ASN A 40 -14.67 23.35 10.28
N ASN A 41 -15.10 22.93 9.08
CA ASN A 41 -15.30 23.80 7.91
C ASN A 41 -14.05 24.64 7.54
N LEU A 42 -12.86 24.08 7.74
CA LEU A 42 -11.59 24.76 7.44
C LEU A 42 -11.09 24.48 6.01
N LEU A 43 -11.81 23.68 5.23
CA LEU A 43 -11.43 23.25 3.89
C LEU A 43 -12.27 23.93 2.80
N VAL A 44 -11.64 24.09 1.63
CA VAL A 44 -12.34 24.37 0.38
C VAL A 44 -12.71 23.03 -0.25
N GLY A 45 -13.97 22.62 -0.10
CA GLY A 45 -14.46 21.35 -0.62
C GLY A 45 -14.12 20.15 0.27
N GLU A 46 -14.28 18.96 -0.30
CA GLU A 46 -14.06 17.68 0.38
C GLU A 46 -12.59 17.24 0.28
N PRO A 47 -12.04 16.56 1.31
CA PRO A 47 -10.75 15.90 1.22
C PRO A 47 -10.70 14.86 0.10
N GLU A 48 -9.64 14.87 -0.70
CA GLU A 48 -9.41 13.89 -1.76
C GLU A 48 -8.42 12.82 -1.28
N ALA A 49 -8.73 11.53 -1.41
CA ALA A 49 -7.79 10.48 -1.04
C ALA A 49 -6.60 10.46 -2.01
N VAL A 50 -5.38 10.45 -1.48
CA VAL A 50 -4.21 10.13 -2.30
C VAL A 50 -4.37 8.68 -2.74
N PRO A 51 -4.34 8.38 -4.05
CA PRO A 51 -4.37 6.99 -4.52
C PRO A 51 -3.20 6.25 -3.87
N GLU A 52 -3.53 5.24 -3.05
CA GLU A 52 -2.50 4.33 -2.57
C GLU A 52 -1.93 3.62 -3.80
N PRO A 53 -0.60 3.48 -3.93
CA PRO A 53 -0.07 2.56 -4.93
C PRO A 53 -0.72 1.21 -4.64
N ASP A 54 -1.38 0.63 -5.65
CA ASP A 54 -2.12 -0.62 -5.56
C ASP A 54 -1.32 -1.62 -4.71
N ARG A 55 -1.67 -1.73 -3.44
CA ARG A 55 -1.32 -2.89 -2.65
C ARG A 55 -2.36 -3.89 -3.04
N GLU A 56 -2.00 -4.70 -4.02
CA GLU A 56 -2.65 -5.99 -4.22
C GLU A 56 -2.80 -6.62 -2.82
N GLU A 57 -4.04 -6.90 -2.45
CA GLU A 57 -4.38 -7.63 -1.24
C GLU A 57 -3.65 -8.98 -1.32
N GLU A 58 -2.51 -9.10 -0.64
CA GLU A 58 -1.81 -10.36 -0.37
C GLU A 58 -2.66 -11.23 0.59
N ASP A 59 -3.80 -11.71 0.11
CA ASP A 59 -4.49 -12.88 0.69
C ASP A 59 -3.89 -14.20 0.15
N GLY A 60 -2.80 -14.10 -0.63
CA GLY A 60 -1.92 -15.20 -1.02
C GLY A 60 -0.54 -15.06 -0.36
N ASP A 61 0.23 -16.14 -0.33
CA ASP A 61 1.62 -16.17 0.15
C ASP A 61 2.63 -15.39 -0.73
N GLY A 62 2.14 -14.46 -1.56
CA GLY A 62 2.91 -13.58 -2.44
C GLY A 62 3.61 -14.29 -3.59
N LEU A 63 3.43 -15.61 -3.74
CA LEU A 63 4.16 -16.39 -4.74
C LEU A 63 3.68 -16.08 -6.17
N GLU A 64 2.42 -15.67 -6.35
CA GLU A 64 1.84 -15.27 -7.62
C GLU A 64 2.48 -14.01 -8.22
N ASP A 65 3.14 -13.17 -7.43
CA ASP A 65 3.75 -11.92 -7.90
C ASP A 65 5.23 -12.09 -8.24
N LEU A 66 5.83 -13.21 -7.82
CA LEU A 66 7.23 -13.50 -8.08
C LEU A 66 7.46 -14.03 -9.51
N THR A 67 8.63 -13.75 -10.09
CA THR A 67 9.01 -14.33 -11.38
C THR A 67 9.40 -15.80 -11.23
N VAL A 68 9.36 -16.57 -12.32
CA VAL A 68 9.83 -17.98 -12.32
C VAL A 68 11.26 -18.12 -11.79
N ALA A 69 12.13 -17.15 -12.10
CA ALA A 69 13.51 -17.15 -11.62
C ALA A 69 13.58 -17.01 -10.08
N VAL A 70 12.84 -16.05 -9.52
CA VAL A 70 12.79 -15.82 -8.07
C VAL A 70 12.12 -17.00 -7.35
N LEU A 71 11.05 -17.57 -7.92
CA LEU A 71 10.40 -18.76 -7.36
C LEU A 71 11.32 -19.98 -7.35
N THR A 72 12.14 -20.16 -8.39
CA THR A 72 13.10 -21.27 -8.45
C THR A 72 14.21 -21.10 -7.40
N GLU A 73 14.70 -19.87 -7.22
CA GLU A 73 15.68 -19.55 -6.17
C GLU A 73 15.10 -19.73 -4.77
N LEU A 74 13.86 -19.29 -4.56
CA LEU A 74 13.13 -19.46 -3.30
C LEU A 74 12.95 -20.95 -2.97
N ALA A 75 12.51 -21.75 -3.94
CA ALA A 75 12.41 -23.19 -3.78
C ALA A 75 13.76 -23.85 -3.44
N GLY A 76 14.85 -23.42 -4.08
CA GLY A 76 16.20 -23.89 -3.76
C GLY A 76 16.66 -23.50 -2.36
N THR A 77 16.28 -22.30 -1.90
CA THR A 77 16.58 -21.80 -0.55
C THR A 77 15.79 -22.55 0.52
N GLU A 78 14.52 -22.86 0.24
CA GLU A 78 13.64 -23.62 1.15
C GLU A 78 13.90 -25.13 1.09
N GLY A 79 14.56 -25.63 0.04
CA GLY A 79 14.73 -27.07 -0.20
C GLY A 79 13.48 -27.74 -0.78
N ALA A 80 12.56 -26.96 -1.33
CA ALA A 80 11.36 -27.48 -1.98
C ALA A 80 11.71 -28.23 -3.29
N PRO A 81 11.35 -29.51 -3.43
CA PRO A 81 11.70 -30.30 -4.62
C PRO A 81 10.83 -29.87 -5.82
N LEU A 82 11.45 -29.23 -6.81
CA LEU A 82 10.75 -28.78 -8.02
C LEU A 82 10.53 -29.87 -9.08
N GLY A 83 11.33 -30.95 -9.07
CA GLY A 83 11.25 -32.00 -10.09
C GLY A 83 11.42 -31.45 -11.51
N GLU A 84 10.46 -31.76 -12.40
CA GLU A 84 10.40 -31.26 -13.78
C GLU A 84 9.52 -29.99 -13.94
N ALA A 85 9.15 -29.34 -12.83
CA ALA A 85 8.31 -28.15 -12.86
C ALA A 85 9.03 -26.98 -13.55
N THR A 86 8.50 -26.58 -14.71
CA THR A 86 9.02 -25.45 -15.51
C THR A 86 8.02 -24.32 -15.66
N ARG A 87 6.75 -24.54 -15.30
CA ARG A 87 5.71 -23.51 -15.32
C ARG A 87 5.59 -22.89 -13.94
N LYS A 88 5.30 -21.58 -13.92
CA LYS A 88 5.14 -20.79 -12.70
C LYS A 88 4.19 -21.43 -11.69
N ALA A 89 3.00 -21.83 -12.12
CA ALA A 89 1.99 -22.43 -11.24
C ALA A 89 2.48 -23.74 -10.58
N ASP A 90 3.21 -24.57 -11.34
CA ASP A 90 3.73 -25.86 -10.84
C ASP A 90 4.81 -25.64 -9.77
N ILE A 91 5.67 -24.62 -9.95
CA ILE A 91 6.70 -24.24 -8.97
C ILE A 91 6.07 -23.70 -7.69
N ILE A 92 5.06 -22.84 -7.81
CA ILE A 92 4.30 -22.31 -6.66
C ILE A 92 3.64 -23.46 -5.88
N ALA A 93 3.01 -24.40 -6.58
CA ALA A 93 2.39 -25.57 -5.96
C ALA A 93 3.41 -26.45 -5.21
N ALA A 94 4.62 -26.65 -5.78
CA ALA A 94 5.69 -27.40 -5.13
C ALA A 94 6.17 -26.72 -3.83
N ILE A 95 6.33 -25.39 -3.84
CA ILE A 95 6.71 -24.60 -2.67
C ILE A 95 5.62 -24.70 -1.58
N ARG A 96 4.34 -24.51 -1.95
CA ARG A 96 3.21 -24.63 -1.01
C ARG A 96 3.13 -26.02 -0.39
N THR A 97 3.22 -27.06 -1.22
CA THR A 97 3.21 -28.46 -0.77
C THR A 97 4.35 -28.74 0.21
N HIS A 98 5.53 -28.18 -0.05
CA HIS A 98 6.68 -28.33 0.85
C HIS A 98 6.47 -27.64 2.21
N ARG A 99 5.86 -26.45 2.22
CA ARG A 99 5.58 -25.69 3.46
C ARG A 99 4.49 -26.32 4.33
N GLU A 100 3.59 -27.11 3.74
CA GLU A 100 2.52 -27.82 4.45
C GLU A 100 2.96 -29.20 5.01
N ALA A 101 4.13 -29.70 4.62
CA ALA A 101 4.65 -31.03 4.98
C ALA A 101 5.51 -31.02 6.25
#